data_AF-A0A9D4K4X8-F1
#
_entry.id   AF-A0A9D4K4X8-F1
#
_cell.length_a   1.000
_cell.length_b   1.000
_cell.length_c   1.000
_cell.angle_alpha   90.00
_cell.angle_beta   90.00
_cell.angle_gamma   90.00
#
_symmetry.space_group_name_H-M   'P 1'
#
loop_
_entity.id
_entity.type
_entity.pdbx_description
1 polymer ?
#
loop_
_entity_poly.entity_id
_entity_poly.type
_entity_poly.pdbx_seq_one_letter_code
_entity_poly.pdbx_strand_id
1 'polypeptide(L)'
;MMDQINLLSKQGINARWLDYNCQCRQTTASVEDSSDEEDTAKGESVVNVPLEEISKGKYLLVYVHPEAFLSRTIGTAILSAFDSDRTVSCIAVDEAHMILEW
;
A
#
# COMPACT_ATOMS: atom_id res chain seq x y z
N MET A 1 0.36 -6.68 -9.99
CA MET A 1 -0.49 -7.11 -8.84
C MET A 1 -1.84 -7.71 -9.26
N MET A 2 -2.67 -7.02 -10.07
CA MET A 2 -4.02 -7.52 -10.42
C MET A 2 -4.04 -8.89 -11.10
N ASP A 3 -3.09 -9.17 -12.00
CA ASP A 3 -2.98 -10.47 -12.67
C ASP A 3 -2.73 -11.62 -11.69
N GLN A 4 -1.85 -11.39 -10.70
CA GLN A 4 -1.57 -12.37 -9.66
C GLN A 4 -2.81 -12.63 -8.80
N ILE A 5 -3.55 -11.58 -8.42
CA ILE A 5 -4.79 -11.71 -7.64
C ILE A 5 -5.85 -12.48 -8.42
N ASN A 6 -6.01 -12.20 -9.72
CA ASN A 6 -6.94 -12.92 -10.58
C ASN A 6 -6.58 -14.42 -10.66
N LEU A 7 -5.30 -14.75 -10.73
CA LEU A 7 -4.83 -16.13 -10.73
C LEU A 7 -5.11 -16.83 -9.38
N LEU A 8 -4.77 -16.17 -8.28
CA LEU A 8 -4.98 -16.68 -6.91
C LEU A 8 -6.47 -16.90 -6.61
N SER A 9 -7.33 -15.96 -7.04
CA SER A 9 -8.78 -16.09 -6.88
C SER A 9 -9.34 -17.29 -7.64
N LYS A 10 -8.81 -17.61 -8.83
CA LYS A 10 -9.20 -18.82 -9.58
C LYS A 10 -8.82 -20.12 -8.86
N GLN A 11 -7.82 -20.06 -7.97
CA GLN A 11 -7.37 -21.18 -7.15
C GLN A 11 -8.05 -21.22 -5.77
N GLY A 12 -8.99 -20.31 -5.50
CA GLY A 12 -9.67 -20.22 -4.21
C GLY A 12 -8.85 -19.57 -3.10
N ILE A 13 -7.71 -18.94 -3.42
CA ILE A 13 -6.88 -18.24 -2.44
C ILE A 13 -7.43 -16.82 -2.26
N ASN A 14 -7.75 -16.48 -1.01
CA ASN A 14 -8.28 -15.16 -0.67
C ASN A 14 -7.16 -14.12 -0.62
N ALA A 15 -6.94 -13.45 -1.75
CA ALA A 15 -5.94 -12.41 -1.94
C ALA A 15 -6.59 -11.05 -2.26
N ARG A 16 -6.01 -9.98 -1.74
CA ARG A 16 -6.40 -8.59 -2.02
C ARG A 16 -5.20 -7.70 -2.27
N TRP A 17 -5.46 -6.53 -2.83
CA TRP A 17 -4.47 -5.47 -2.96
C TRP A 17 -4.96 -4.20 -2.29
N LEU A 18 -4.01 -3.44 -1.76
CA LEU A 18 -4.17 -2.12 -1.21
C LEU A 18 -3.79 -1.10 -2.28
N ASP A 19 -4.75 -0.26 -2.67
CA ASP A 19 -4.50 0.86 -3.56
C ASP A 19 -4.12 2.11 -2.77
N TYR A 20 -3.39 2.99 -3.42
CA TYR A 20 -3.12 4.34 -2.94
C TYR A 20 -3.55 5.33 -3.99
N ASN A 21 -4.77 5.84 -3.81
CA ASN A 21 -5.29 6.90 -4.65
C ASN A 21 -4.75 8.23 -4.13
N CYS A 22 -3.60 8.66 -4.65
CA CYS A 22 -3.11 10.01 -4.42
C CYS A 22 -4.01 10.98 -5.19
N GLN A 23 -5.01 11.59 -4.55
CA GLN A 23 -5.84 12.63 -5.17
C GLN A 23 -5.07 13.95 -5.49
N CYS A 24 -3.75 14.01 -5.26
CA CYS A 24 -2.91 15.16 -5.57
C CYS A 24 -1.97 14.93 -6.77
N ARG A 25 -2.51 14.50 -7.92
CA ARG A 25 -1.85 14.74 -9.22
C ARG A 25 -2.72 15.60 -10.10
N GLN A 26 -2.86 16.87 -9.71
CA GLN A 26 -2.93 17.91 -10.73
C GLN A 26 -1.52 18.05 -11.29
N THR A 27 -1.27 17.49 -12.47
CA THR A 27 -0.18 17.98 -13.32
C THR A 27 -0.57 19.37 -13.78
N THR A 28 -0.40 20.40 -12.94
CA THR A 28 -0.28 21.75 -13.45
C THR A 28 1.08 21.84 -14.12
N ALA A 29 1.07 21.52 -15.41
CA ALA A 29 2.06 22.08 -16.30
C ALA A 29 2.08 23.60 -16.07
N SER A 30 3.28 24.12 -15.83
CA SER A 30 3.70 25.53 -15.91
C SER A 30 3.86 26.29 -14.59
N VAL A 31 5.04 26.93 -14.53
CA VAL A 31 5.41 28.18 -13.85
C VAL A 31 6.08 28.08 -12.46
N GLU A 32 7.40 28.17 -12.51
CA GLU A 32 8.33 29.00 -11.72
C GLU A 32 8.08 29.29 -10.22
N ASP A 33 9.15 29.02 -9.48
CA ASP A 33 9.73 29.81 -8.38
C ASP A 33 9.13 29.73 -6.96
N SER A 34 10.01 29.25 -6.06
CA SER A 34 10.17 29.56 -4.63
C SER A 34 8.93 29.53 -3.70
N SER A 35 8.85 28.49 -2.88
CA SER A 35 8.75 28.62 -1.40
C SER A 35 8.81 27.26 -0.70
N ASP A 36 9.54 27.22 0.43
CA ASP A 36 9.58 26.14 1.41
C ASP A 36 8.17 25.91 2.01
N GLU A 37 7.34 25.13 1.34
CA GLU A 37 6.14 24.55 1.95
C GLU A 37 6.34 23.04 2.04
N GLU A 38 6.43 22.54 3.27
CA GLU A 38 6.30 21.11 3.58
C GLU A 38 5.01 20.62 2.91
N ASP A 39 5.20 19.91 1.79
CA ASP A 39 4.16 19.27 1.00
C ASP A 39 3.48 18.19 1.85
N THR A 40 2.63 18.65 2.77
CA THR A 40 1.62 17.86 3.45
C THR A 40 0.46 17.68 2.48
N ALA A 41 0.76 17.10 1.32
CA ALA A 41 -0.22 16.49 0.45
C ALA A 41 -0.98 15.46 1.32
N LYS A 42 -2.17 15.85 1.78
CA LYS A 42 -3.13 14.97 2.44
C LYS A 42 -3.66 14.00 1.38
N GLY A 43 -2.83 13.05 0.97
CA GLY A 43 -3.24 11.91 0.17
C GLY A 43 -4.22 11.08 0.98
N GLU A 44 -5.52 11.20 0.68
CA GLU A 44 -6.52 10.32 1.27
C GLU A 44 -6.34 8.94 0.66
N SER A 45 -5.85 8.01 1.47
CA SER A 45 -5.64 6.63 1.03
C SER A 45 -7.00 5.96 0.85
N VAL A 46 -7.44 5.80 -0.40
CA VAL A 46 -8.63 5.01 -0.72
C VAL A 46 -8.26 3.54 -0.57
N VAL A 47 -8.54 3.00 0.61
CA VAL A 47 -8.36 1.58 0.87
C VAL A 47 -9.55 0.84 0.28
N ASN A 48 -9.33 0.07 -0.80
CA ASN A 48 -10.37 -0.77 -1.40
C ASN A 48 -10.87 -1.91 -0.48
N VAL A 49 -10.29 -2.04 0.72
CA VAL A 49 -10.56 -3.08 1.71
C VAL A 49 -10.51 -2.47 3.11
N PRO A 50 -11.46 -2.75 4.03
CA PRO A 50 -11.37 -2.23 5.39
C PRO A 50 -10.11 -2.75 6.11
N LEU A 51 -9.35 -1.85 6.75
CA LEU A 51 -8.14 -2.21 7.50
C LEU A 51 -8.41 -3.24 8.60
N GLU A 52 -9.60 -3.22 9.19
CA GLU A 52 -10.06 -4.18 10.20
C GLU A 52 -10.16 -5.62 9.66
N GLU A 53 -10.47 -5.79 8.37
CA GLU A 53 -10.52 -7.12 7.76
C GLU A 53 -9.12 -7.67 7.52
N ILE A 54 -8.18 -6.78 7.18
CA ILE A 54 -6.77 -7.10 7.01
C ILE A 54 -6.17 -7.49 8.36
N SER A 55 -6.35 -6.67 9.40
CA SER A 55 -5.78 -6.94 10.73
C SER A 55 -6.30 -8.23 11.36
N LYS A 56 -7.57 -8.57 11.13
CA LYS A 56 -8.19 -9.84 11.58
C LYS A 56 -7.73 -11.07 10.77
N GLY A 57 -6.83 -10.91 9.80
CA GLY A 57 -6.31 -12.03 9.00
C GLY A 57 -7.32 -12.64 8.05
N LYS A 58 -8.34 -11.88 7.59
CA LYS A 58 -9.35 -12.38 6.64
C LYS A 58 -8.72 -12.81 5.30
N TYR A 59 -7.60 -12.19 4.94
CA TYR A 59 -6.88 -12.41 3.69
C TYR A 59 -5.57 -13.15 3.95
N LEU A 60 -5.27 -14.14 3.11
CA LEU A 60 -4.01 -14.88 3.17
C LEU A 60 -2.85 -14.08 2.55
N LEU A 61 -3.17 -13.27 1.54
CA LEU A 61 -2.20 -12.46 0.80
C LEU A 61 -2.76 -11.05 0.65
N VAL A 62 -1.94 -10.06 1.03
CA VAL A 62 -2.22 -8.64 0.83
C VAL A 62 -1.07 -8.04 0.04
N TYR A 63 -1.39 -7.63 -1.17
CA TYR A 63 -0.47 -6.93 -2.07
C TYR A 63 -0.55 -5.43 -1.83
N VAL A 64 0.58 -4.73 -1.89
CA VAL A 64 0.62 -3.30 -1.63
C VAL A 64 1.76 -2.65 -2.40
N HIS A 65 1.52 -1.44 -2.92
CA HIS A 65 2.60 -0.59 -3.45
C HIS A 65 3.46 -0.05 -2.29
N PRO A 66 4.79 0.07 -2.43
CA PRO A 66 5.63 0.59 -1.36
C PRO A 66 5.20 2.00 -0.92
N GLU A 67 4.75 2.85 -1.85
CA GLU A 67 4.23 4.19 -1.56
C GLU A 67 2.96 4.14 -0.71
N ALA A 68 2.06 3.18 -1.01
CA ALA A 68 0.83 2.95 -0.25
C ALA A 68 1.13 2.48 1.18
N PHE A 69 2.10 1.56 1.31
CA PHE A 69 2.50 0.99 2.58
C PHE A 69 3.22 2.00 3.47
N LEU A 70 4.14 2.78 2.91
CA LEU A 70 4.94 3.76 3.64
C LEU A 70 4.17 5.05 3.97
N SER A 71 2.97 5.25 3.42
CA SER A 71 2.08 6.33 3.83
C SER A 71 1.80 6.21 5.34
N ARG A 72 2.06 7.29 6.10
CA ARG A 72 2.31 7.27 7.56
C ARG A 72 1.27 6.55 8.41
N THR A 73 0.02 6.45 7.95
CA THR A 73 -1.10 5.90 8.74
C THR A 73 -1.39 4.43 8.45
N ILE A 74 -1.21 3.94 7.22
CA ILE A 74 -1.68 2.60 6.85
C ILE A 74 -0.66 1.52 7.20
N GLY A 75 0.58 1.63 6.70
CA GLY A 75 1.59 0.60 6.98
C GLY A 75 1.86 0.43 8.46
N THR A 76 1.95 1.55 9.19
CA THR A 76 2.15 1.53 10.65
C THR A 76 0.98 0.86 11.38
N ALA A 77 -0.27 1.15 11.00
CA ALA A 77 -1.44 0.53 11.61
C ALA A 77 -1.52 -0.97 11.31
N ILE A 78 -1.23 -1.35 10.05
CA ILE A 78 -1.19 -2.74 9.59
C ILE A 78 -0.12 -3.51 10.39
N LEU A 79 1.12 -3.00 10.44
CA LEU A 79 2.21 -3.65 11.17
C LEU A 79 1.93 -3.76 12.67
N SER A 80 1.40 -2.70 13.29
CA SER A 80 1.09 -2.70 14.73
C SER A 80 0.00 -3.71 15.08
N ALA A 81 -1.04 -3.84 14.26
CA ALA A 81 -2.10 -4.82 14.47
C ALA A 81 -1.62 -6.26 14.25
N PHE A 82 -0.64 -6.45 13.38
CA PHE A 82 -0.05 -7.74 13.10
C PHE A 82 0.93 -8.22 14.16
N ASP A 83 1.64 -7.30 14.82
CA ASP A 83 2.57 -7.62 15.90
C ASP A 83 1.83 -8.11 17.16
N SER A 84 0.65 -7.55 17.45
CA SER A 84 -0.16 -7.98 18.61
C SER A 84 -0.73 -9.40 18.47
N ASP A 85 -1.18 -9.78 17.27
CA ASP A 85 -1.88 -11.05 17.04
C ASP A 85 -1.02 -12.12 16.33
N ARG A 86 0.24 -11.80 15.98
CA ARG A 86 1.17 -12.67 15.22
C ARG A 86 0.56 -13.24 13.94
N THR A 87 -0.25 -12.42 13.26
CA THR A 87 -1.02 -12.83 12.07
C THR A 87 -0.21 -12.74 10.77
N VAL A 88 0.92 -12.03 10.75
CA VAL A 88 1.83 -12.00 9.61
C VAL A 88 2.88 -13.10 9.71
N SER A 89 2.89 -13.97 8.71
CA SER A 89 3.91 -15.02 8.58
C SER A 89 5.15 -14.55 7.83
N CYS A 90 5.00 -13.70 6.81
CA CYS A 90 6.13 -13.18 6.02
C CYS A 90 5.78 -11.88 5.28
N ILE A 91 6.82 -11.15 4.89
CA ILE A 91 6.75 -10.02 3.95
C ILE A 91 7.59 -10.41 2.73
N ALA A 92 6.97 -10.36 1.55
CA ALA A 92 7.64 -10.59 0.27
C ALA A 92 7.74 -9.28 -0.50
N VAL A 93 8.93 -8.92 -0.97
CA VAL A 93 9.17 -7.74 -1.79
C VAL A 93 9.37 -8.19 -3.24
N ASP A 94 8.40 -7.89 -4.09
CA ASP A 94 8.51 -8.10 -5.53
C ASP A 94 9.42 -7.03 -6.15
N GLU A 95 10.11 -7.38 -7.23
CA GLU A 95 11.07 -6.49 -7.91
C GLU A 95 12.12 -5.84 -6.98
N ALA A 96 12.63 -6.61 -6.01
CA ALA A 96 13.61 -6.15 -5.02
C ALA A 96 14.91 -5.58 -5.65
N HIS A 97 15.17 -5.88 -6.93
CA HIS A 97 16.28 -5.31 -7.67
C HIS A 97 16.18 -3.77 -7.81
N MET A 98 14.99 -3.18 -7.68
CA MET A 98 14.77 -1.73 -7.74
C MET A 98 15.19 -0.95 -6.48
N ILE A 99 15.59 -1.63 -5.40
CA ILE A 99 15.89 -0.98 -4.12
C ILE A 99 17.21 -0.20 -4.16
N LEU A 100 18.18 -0.69 -4.94
CA LEU A 100 19.50 -0.08 -5.05
C LEU A 100 19.55 0.74 -6.34
N GLU A 101 20.23 1.88 -6.28
CA GLU A 101 20.69 2.58 -7.49
C GLU A 101 21.97 1.89 -7.98
N TRP A 102 21.98 1.48 -9.24
CA TRP A 102 23.10 0.78 -9.88
C TRP A 102 23.83 1.69 -10.87
#